data_AF-A0A5C7QFJ2-F1
#
_entry.id   AF-A0A5C7QFJ2-F1
#
_cell.length_a   1.000
_cell.length_b   1.000
_cell.length_c   1.000
_cell.angle_alpha   90.00
_cell.angle_beta   90.00
_cell.angle_gamma   90.00
#
_symmetry.space_group_name_H-M   'P 1'
#
loop_
_entity.id
_entity.type
_entity.pdbx_description
1 polymer ?
#
loop_
_entity_poly.entity_id
_entity_poly.type
_entity_poly.pdbx_seq_one_letter_code
_entity_poly.pdbx_strand_id
1 'polypeptide(L)'
;MGRVWNGSCYQDEASALAAFTRDLATGSAAGITTFTAAPTISGSGLITWSISHRPLTSNAATTRTGSTQLLSCTDGSMDQWSVQSLLVVVAILFAGLLGFRTGYRA
;
A
#
# COMPACT_ATOMS: atom_id res chain seq x y z
N MET A 1 -10.46 -3.43 5.84
CA MET A 1 -9.64 -4.25 4.90
C MET A 1 -8.94 -3.29 3.98
N GLY A 2 -7.63 -3.45 3.78
CA GLY A 2 -6.83 -2.54 3.00
C GLY A 2 -7.04 -2.68 1.50
N ARG A 3 -6.43 -1.80 0.72
CA ARG A 3 -6.45 -1.80 -0.75
C ARG A 3 -5.04 -1.81 -1.34
N VAL A 4 -4.82 -2.59 -2.39
CA VAL A 4 -3.52 -2.64 -3.09
C VAL A 4 -3.49 -1.61 -4.21
N TRP A 5 -2.46 -0.79 -4.23
CA TRP A 5 -2.10 0.05 -5.38
C TRP A 5 -0.60 -0.03 -5.64
N ASN A 6 -0.22 -0.30 -6.89
CA ASN A 6 1.18 -0.36 -7.34
C ASN A 6 2.09 -1.24 -6.45
N GLY A 7 1.57 -2.40 -6.00
CA GLY A 7 2.30 -3.35 -5.15
C GLY A 7 2.31 -3.04 -3.65
N SER A 8 1.80 -1.88 -3.23
CA SER A 8 1.71 -1.48 -1.81
C SER A 8 0.29 -1.71 -1.28
N CYS A 9 0.19 -2.27 -0.07
CA CYS A 9 -1.08 -2.35 0.67
C CYS A 9 -1.29 -1.07 1.48
N TYR A 10 -2.49 -0.49 1.36
CA TYR A 10 -2.90 0.70 2.09
C TYR A 10 -3.99 0.34 3.08
N GLN A 11 -3.92 0.89 4.29
CA GLN A 11 -4.83 0.58 5.40
C GLN A 11 -6.31 0.86 5.08
N ASP A 12 -6.58 1.91 4.30
CA ASP A 12 -7.92 2.33 3.90
C ASP A 12 -8.02 2.76 2.42
N GLU A 13 -9.26 2.94 1.96
CA GLU A 13 -9.58 3.33 0.57
C GLU A 13 -9.09 4.74 0.24
N ALA A 14 -9.16 5.66 1.20
CA ALA A 14 -8.73 7.04 1.02
C ALA A 14 -7.22 7.15 0.78
N SER A 15 -6.42 6.37 1.52
CA SER A 15 -4.96 6.32 1.37
C SER A 15 -4.54 5.70 0.04
N ALA A 16 -5.25 4.65 -0.40
CA ALA A 16 -5.03 4.05 -1.71
C ALA A 16 -5.39 5.00 -2.86
N LEU A 17 -6.50 5.75 -2.73
CA LEU A 17 -6.88 6.78 -3.68
C LEU A 17 -5.84 7.92 -3.73
N ALA A 18 -5.31 8.33 -2.58
CA ALA A 18 -4.25 9.34 -2.51
C ALA A 18 -2.93 8.87 -3.15
N ALA A 19 -2.63 7.57 -3.11
CA ALA A 19 -1.51 7.01 -3.85
C ALA A 19 -1.79 6.97 -5.37
N PHE A 20 -2.98 6.51 -5.76
CA PHE A 20 -3.44 6.51 -7.15
C PHE A 20 -3.35 7.91 -7.79
N THR A 21 -3.79 8.94 -7.09
CA THR A 21 -3.76 10.32 -7.60
C THR A 21 -2.35 10.85 -7.80
N ARG A 22 -1.41 10.49 -6.92
CA ARG A 22 0.00 10.90 -7.07
C ARG A 22 0.69 10.21 -8.24
N ASP A 23 0.39 8.93 -8.49
CA ASP A 23 1.07 8.15 -9.52
C ASP A 23 0.60 8.51 -10.95
N LEU A 24 -0.67 8.86 -11.16
CA LEU A 24 -1.20 9.16 -12.50
C LEU A 24 -1.02 10.62 -12.93
N ALA A 25 -1.05 11.57 -12.01
CA ALA A 25 -0.87 12.98 -12.33
C ALA A 25 0.63 13.28 -12.51
N THR A 26 1.13 13.12 -13.74
CA THR A 26 2.56 13.24 -14.04
C THR A 26 2.81 14.26 -15.14
N GLY A 27 3.84 15.09 -14.96
CA GLY A 27 4.48 15.84 -16.05
C GLY A 27 5.72 15.10 -16.53
N SER A 28 5.87 14.93 -17.84
CA SER A 28 7.06 14.37 -18.47
C SER A 28 7.54 15.27 -19.61
N ALA A 29 8.71 14.96 -20.16
CA ALA A 29 9.23 15.65 -21.35
C ALA A 29 8.30 15.51 -22.59
N ALA A 30 7.40 14.52 -22.61
CA ALA A 30 6.45 14.30 -23.70
C ALA A 30 5.14 15.08 -23.55
N GLY A 31 4.75 15.45 -22.33
CA GLY A 31 3.42 15.98 -22.06
C GLY A 31 3.07 16.07 -20.58
N ILE A 32 1.94 16.74 -20.33
CA ILE A 32 1.36 16.90 -19.00
C ILE A 32 0.10 16.03 -18.94
N THR A 33 0.03 15.16 -17.92
CA THR A 33 -1.17 14.40 -17.58
C THR A 33 -1.72 14.91 -16.26
N THR A 34 -2.96 15.40 -16.26
CA THR A 34 -3.63 15.90 -15.06
C THR A 34 -5.04 15.35 -14.95
N PHE A 35 -5.57 15.29 -13.73
CA PHE A 35 -6.98 14.97 -13.55
C PHE A 35 -7.85 16.16 -13.96
N THR A 36 -8.92 15.89 -14.72
CA THR A 36 -9.94 16.92 -15.03
C THR A 36 -10.92 17.12 -13.88
N ALA A 37 -11.09 16.09 -13.04
CA ALA A 37 -11.88 16.10 -11.82
C ALA A 37 -11.21 15.17 -10.80
N ALA A 38 -11.42 15.42 -9.51
CA ALA A 38 -10.91 14.53 -8.46
C ALA A 38 -11.46 13.11 -8.68
N PRO A 39 -10.60 12.08 -8.78
CA PRO A 39 -11.07 10.71 -8.91
C PRO A 39 -11.80 10.28 -7.64
N THR A 40 -12.76 9.39 -7.79
CA THR A 40 -13.62 8.90 -6.71
C THR A 40 -13.38 7.42 -6.49
N ILE A 41 -13.47 6.97 -5.25
CA ILE A 41 -13.42 5.55 -4.89
C ILE A 41 -14.75 5.11 -4.29
N SER A 42 -15.25 3.96 -4.71
CA SER A 42 -16.43 3.32 -4.11
C SER A 42 -16.00 2.32 -3.02
N GLY A 43 -16.95 1.91 -2.16
CA GLY A 43 -16.69 0.93 -1.09
C GLY A 43 -16.27 -0.47 -1.55
N SER A 44 -16.31 -0.76 -2.85
CA SER A 44 -15.73 -1.99 -3.43
C SER A 44 -14.26 -1.83 -3.81
N GLY A 45 -13.70 -0.62 -3.74
CA GLY A 45 -12.36 -0.29 -4.22
C GLY A 45 -12.30 0.07 -5.70
N LEU A 46 -13.45 0.28 -6.38
CA LEU A 46 -13.46 0.77 -7.76
C LEU A 46 -13.19 2.27 -7.77
N ILE A 47 -12.09 2.68 -8.40
CA ILE A 47 -11.73 4.07 -8.66
C ILE A 47 -12.28 4.49 -10.02
N THR A 48 -13.01 5.59 -10.09
CA THR A 48 -13.38 6.24 -11.35
C THR A 48 -12.53 7.49 -11.55
N TRP A 49 -11.99 7.65 -12.75
CA TRP A 49 -11.04 8.73 -13.04
C TRP A 49 -11.27 9.35 -14.42
N SER A 50 -10.84 10.61 -14.55
CA SER A 50 -10.83 11.36 -15.79
C SER A 50 -9.55 12.18 -15.86
N ILE A 51 -8.73 11.91 -16.88
CA ILE A 51 -7.44 12.55 -17.09
C ILE A 51 -7.44 13.32 -18.40
N SER A 52 -6.81 14.50 -18.40
CA SER A 52 -6.46 15.25 -19.59
C SER A 52 -4.97 15.04 -19.86
N HIS A 53 -4.66 14.62 -21.08
CA HIS A 53 -3.30 14.54 -21.57
C HIS A 53 -3.07 15.65 -22.59
N ARG A 54 -2.10 16.53 -22.34
CA ARG A 54 -1.66 17.56 -23.26
C ARG A 54 -0.19 17.35 -23.64
N PRO A 55 0.09 16.88 -24.87
CA PRO A 55 1.46 16.79 -25.37
C PRO A 55 2.11 18.17 -25.42
N LEU A 56 3.42 18.27 -25.19
CA LEU A 56 4.14 19.56 -25.32
C LEU A 56 4.36 19.98 -26.78
N THR A 57 4.22 19.04 -27.71
CA THR A 57 4.40 19.25 -29.15
C THR A 57 3.13 19.77 -29.86
N SER A 58 2.00 19.85 -29.16
CA SER A 58 0.74 20.35 -29.75
C SER A 58 -0.14 21.04 -28.71
N ASN A 59 -1.05 21.90 -29.17
CA ASN A 59 -2.06 22.50 -28.30
C ASN A 59 -3.31 21.64 -28.11
N ALA A 60 -3.39 20.46 -28.75
CA ALA A 60 -4.53 19.57 -28.60
C ALA A 60 -4.43 18.82 -27.26
N ALA A 61 -5.43 19.01 -26.40
CA ALA A 61 -5.62 18.20 -25.20
C ALA A 61 -6.57 17.03 -25.52
N THR A 62 -6.27 15.85 -25.02
CA THR A 62 -7.14 14.67 -25.13
C THR A 62 -7.57 14.24 -23.74
N THR A 63 -8.87 14.13 -23.53
CA THR A 63 -9.43 13.63 -22.28
C THR A 63 -9.69 12.13 -22.38
N ARG A 64 -9.32 11.37 -21.35
CA ARG A 64 -9.64 9.96 -21.20
C ARG A 64 -10.31 9.73 -19.86
N THR A 65 -11.41 8.99 -19.89
CA THR A 65 -12.13 8.54 -18.69
C THR A 65 -11.98 7.03 -18.55
N GLY A 66 -12.03 6.55 -17.32
CA GLY A 66 -11.92 5.12 -17.06
C GLY A 66 -12.22 4.75 -15.62
N SER A 67 -12.11 3.47 -15.35
CA SER A 67 -12.21 2.92 -14.00
C SER A 67 -11.10 1.90 -13.75
N THR A 68 -10.66 1.84 -12.50
CA THR A 68 -9.61 0.94 -12.04
C THR A 68 -10.08 0.24 -10.77
N GLN A 69 -10.13 -1.08 -10.79
CA GLN A 69 -10.50 -1.88 -9.62
C GLN A 69 -9.27 -2.12 -8.74
N LEU A 70 -9.28 -1.62 -7.51
CA LEU A 70 -8.27 -1.97 -6.53
C LEU A 70 -8.55 -3.36 -5.96
N LEU A 71 -7.49 -4.16 -5.82
CA LEU A 71 -7.55 -5.44 -5.13
C LEU A 71 -7.60 -5.20 -3.61
N SER A 72 -8.31 -6.06 -2.89
CA SER A 72 -8.27 -6.07 -1.43
C SER A 72 -6.93 -6.61 -0.94
N CYS A 73 -6.45 -6.06 0.16
CA CYS A 73 -5.35 -6.64 0.93
C CYS A 73 -5.67 -6.64 2.41
N THR A 74 -4.98 -7.51 3.12
CA THR A 74 -4.97 -7.54 4.57
C THR A 74 -3.58 -7.08 4.99
N ASP A 75 -3.50 -5.97 5.73
CA ASP A 75 -2.30 -5.60 6.49
C ASP A 75 -2.11 -6.63 7.61
N GLY A 76 -1.69 -7.84 7.23
CA GLY A 76 -1.61 -9.00 8.11
C GLY A 76 -0.19 -9.41 8.47
N SER A 77 0.86 -8.75 7.95
CA SER A 77 2.19 -9.35 7.91
C SER A 77 3.35 -8.54 8.50
N MET A 78 3.12 -7.36 9.11
CA MET A 78 4.23 -6.58 9.70
C MET A 78 4.16 -6.47 11.22
N ASP A 79 2.97 -6.39 11.83
CA ASP A 79 2.86 -6.30 13.30
C ASP A 79 2.93 -7.65 14.05
N GLN A 80 2.76 -8.78 13.35
CA GLN A 80 2.91 -10.10 13.98
C GLN A 80 4.36 -10.58 14.10
N TRP A 81 5.28 -10.01 13.32
CA TRP A 81 6.69 -10.42 13.34
C TRP A 81 7.41 -10.02 14.62
N SER A 82 7.18 -8.81 15.14
CA SER A 82 7.84 -8.37 16.38
C SER A 82 7.38 -9.17 17.61
N VAL A 83 6.07 -9.48 17.70
CA VAL A 83 5.49 -10.19 18.85
C VAL A 83 5.90 -11.66 18.88
N GLN A 84 5.91 -12.35 17.73
CA GLN A 84 6.37 -13.74 17.67
C GLN A 84 7.87 -13.87 17.95
N SER A 85 8.68 -12.94 17.45
CA SER A 85 10.13 -12.92 17.73
C SER A 85 10.43 -12.70 19.22
N LEU A 86 9.71 -11.78 19.87
CA LEU A 86 9.85 -11.51 21.30
C LEU A 86 9.49 -12.75 22.15
N LEU A 87 8.38 -13.42 21.83
CA LEU A 87 7.94 -14.62 22.55
C LEU A 87 8.95 -15.76 22.44
N VAL A 88 9.57 -15.96 21.27
CA VAL A 88 10.60 -16.99 21.08
C VAL A 88 11.86 -16.67 21.89
N VAL A 89 12.34 -15.42 21.87
CA VAL A 89 13.52 -15.01 22.65
C VAL A 89 13.28 -15.20 24.15
N VAL A 90 12.10 -14.81 24.64
CA VAL A 90 11.72 -15.01 26.06
C VAL A 90 11.65 -16.49 26.41
N ALA A 91 11.04 -17.33 25.56
CA ALA A 91 10.96 -18.77 25.80
C ALA A 91 12.34 -19.45 25.89
N ILE A 92 13.28 -19.06 25.02
CA ILE A 92 14.67 -19.57 25.04
C ILE A 92 15.39 -19.15 26.32
N LEU A 93 15.25 -17.90 26.75
CA LEU A 93 15.83 -17.41 28.01
C LEU A 93 15.29 -18.16 29.23
N PHE A 94 13.97 -18.38 29.30
CA PHE A 94 13.36 -19.17 30.37
C PHE A 94 13.83 -20.62 30.37
N ALA A 95 13.89 -21.27 29.20
CA ALA A 95 14.39 -22.64 29.08
C ALA A 95 15.86 -22.76 29.48
N GLY A 96 16.71 -21.80 29.11
CA GLY A 96 18.11 -21.74 29.54
C GLY A 96 18.24 -21.58 31.05
N LEU A 97 17.53 -20.62 31.66
CA LEU A 97 17.59 -20.37 33.10
C LEU A 97 17.06 -21.55 33.94
N LEU A 98 16.05 -22.27 33.45
CA LEU A 98 15.53 -23.48 34.09
C LEU A 98 16.45 -24.70 33.89
N GLY A 99 17.12 -24.80 32.73
CA GLY A 99 18.13 -25.82 32.44
C GLY A 99 19.37 -25.72 33.34
N PHE A 100 19.80 -24.51 33.71
CA PHE A 100 20.94 -24.31 34.63
C PHE A 100 20.63 -24.67 36.10
N ARG A 101 19.36 -24.75 36.52
CA ARG A 101 19.01 -25.13 37.91
C ARG A 101 18.89 -26.64 38.13
N THR A 102 18.86 -27.46 37.08
CA THR A 102 18.69 -28.92 37.21
C THR A 102 19.96 -29.73 36.96
N GLY A 103 21.10 -29.07 36.73
CA GLY A 103 22.40 -29.71 36.45
C GLY A 103 23.55 -29.23 37.33
N TYR A 104 23.43 -29.30 38.66
CA TYR A 104 24.60 -29.35 39.55
C TYR A 104 24.29 -30.26 40.74
N ARG A 105 24.75 -31.52 40.67
CA ARG A 105 25.09 -32.31 41.85
C ARG A 105 26.60 -32.47 41.84
N ALA A 106 27.28 -31.71 42.70
CA ALA A 106 28.54 -32.16 43.29
C ALA A 106 28.21 -32.92 44.57
#